data_AF-A0A7C4VX35-F1
#
_entry.id   AF-A0A7C4VX35-F1
#
_cell.length_a   1.000
_cell.length_b   1.000
_cell.length_c   1.000
_cell.angle_alpha   90.00
_cell.angle_beta   90.00
_cell.angle_gamma   90.00
#
_symmetry.space_group_name_H-M   'P 1'
#
loop_
_entity.id
_entity.type
_entity.pdbx_description
1 polymer ?
#
loop_
_entity_poly.entity_id
_entity_poly.type
_entity_poly.pdbx_seq_one_letter_code
_entity_poly.pdbx_strand_id
1 'polypeptide(L)'
;MELRALLFDLYGTIAYLENPVSGRFVSDFLVSRGYEVYPQALDAAWHYVSFIDYPKYGFKSWEAWLRQICKRLGIKVDDKTINDWSCLYRDENWKLYPDAFTFQCEKSNPKIYRETLKALNVKPEQAVMVGDEEDVDILIPKRLGMYTIFLDRNRKREPSLLKVQTARYS
;
A
#
# COMPACT_ATOMS: atom_id res chain seq x y z
N MET A 1 8.35 -25.97 15.43
CA MET A 1 7.76 -24.97 14.52
C MET A 1 8.50 -25.04 13.21
N GLU A 2 7.81 -25.16 12.08
CA GLU A 2 8.42 -25.18 10.75
C GLU A 2 7.85 -24.01 9.93
N LEU A 3 8.63 -22.94 9.78
CA LEU A 3 8.27 -21.79 8.96
C LEU A 3 8.60 -22.09 7.50
N ARG A 4 7.66 -21.79 6.59
CA ARG A 4 7.75 -22.09 5.16
C ARG A 4 7.57 -20.88 4.25
N ALA A 5 6.98 -19.80 4.75
CA ALA A 5 6.77 -18.58 3.98
C ALA A 5 7.05 -17.32 4.82
N LEU A 6 7.66 -16.33 4.18
CA LEU A 6 7.89 -15.00 4.73
C LEU A 6 7.30 -13.98 3.75
N LEU A 7 6.29 -13.24 4.21
CA LEU A 7 5.59 -12.23 3.44
C LEU A 7 6.09 -10.87 3.91
N PHE A 8 6.50 -10.04 2.97
CA PHE A 8 6.94 -8.67 3.24
C PHE A 8 5.95 -7.69 2.67
N ASP A 9 5.60 -6.69 3.46
CA ASP A 9 5.14 -5.43 2.88
C ASP A 9 6.26 -4.76 2.04
N LEU A 10 5.86 -3.87 1.13
CA LEU A 10 6.78 -3.12 0.28
C LEU A 10 7.20 -1.79 0.90
N TYR A 11 6.31 -0.80 0.90
CA TYR A 11 6.61 0.60 1.18
C TYR A 11 6.59 0.86 2.68
N GLY A 12 7.69 1.37 3.22
CA GLY A 12 7.91 1.48 4.67
C GLY A 12 8.55 0.22 5.27
N THR A 13 8.56 -0.90 4.53
CA THR A 13 9.07 -2.18 5.01
C THR A 13 10.38 -2.61 4.33
N ILE A 14 10.41 -2.85 3.02
CA ILE A 14 11.66 -3.19 2.30
C ILE A 14 12.12 -2.05 1.37
N ALA A 15 11.27 -1.05 1.17
CA ALA A 15 11.47 0.06 0.24
C ALA A 15 10.89 1.36 0.81
N TYR A 16 11.43 2.50 0.40
CA TYR A 16 10.83 3.81 0.65
C TYR A 16 11.27 4.80 -0.43
N LEU A 17 10.53 5.90 -0.55
CA LEU A 17 10.93 7.04 -1.38
C LEU A 17 11.58 8.09 -0.47
N GLU A 18 12.79 8.53 -0.81
CA GLU A 18 13.48 9.60 -0.07
C GLU A 18 12.73 10.94 -0.18
N ASN A 19 12.19 11.22 -1.37
CA ASN A 19 11.51 12.48 -1.68
C ASN A 19 10.13 12.19 -2.29
N PRO A 20 9.14 11.76 -1.48
CA PRO A 20 7.81 11.48 -1.99
C PRO A 20 7.13 12.76 -2.48
N VAL A 21 6.42 12.66 -3.60
CA VAL A 21 5.61 13.76 -4.14
C VAL A 21 4.41 13.98 -3.22
N SER A 22 4.36 15.14 -2.56
CA SER A 22 3.26 15.47 -1.65
C SER A 22 2.01 15.95 -2.39
N GLY A 23 0.82 15.68 -1.83
CA GLY A 23 -0.44 16.22 -2.35
C GLY A 23 -0.47 17.75 -2.40
N ARG A 24 0.21 18.43 -1.47
CA ARG A 24 0.37 19.89 -1.50
C ARG A 24 1.10 20.36 -2.75
N PHE A 25 2.24 19.73 -3.07
CA PHE A 25 3.04 20.06 -4.25
C PHE A 25 2.23 19.86 -5.55
N VAL A 26 1.49 18.75 -5.63
CA VAL A 26 0.65 18.45 -6.80
C VAL A 26 -0.52 19.43 -6.91
N SER A 27 -1.15 19.79 -5.80
CA SER A 27 -2.18 20.83 -5.76
C SER A 27 -1.63 22.16 -6.26
N ASP A 28 -0.46 22.60 -5.80
CA ASP A 28 0.20 23.83 -6.28
C ASP A 28 0.50 23.77 -7.78
N PHE A 29 0.99 22.62 -8.25
CA PHE A 29 1.21 22.37 -9.67
C PHE A 29 -0.09 22.53 -10.48
N LEU A 30 -1.20 21.92 -10.05
CA LEU A 30 -2.49 22.02 -10.74
C LEU A 30 -3.07 23.44 -10.71
N VAL A 31 -2.96 24.13 -9.56
CA VAL A 31 -3.39 25.53 -9.41
C VAL A 31 -2.58 26.46 -10.32
N SER A 32 -1.27 26.23 -10.44
CA SER A 32 -0.40 26.99 -11.36
C SER A 32 -0.80 26.84 -12.84
N ARG A 33 -1.57 25.79 -13.18
CA ARG A 33 -2.11 25.50 -14.51
C ARG A 33 -3.58 25.92 -14.67
N GLY A 34 -4.16 26.59 -13.66
CA GLY A 34 -5.54 27.09 -13.69
C GLY A 34 -6.59 26.13 -13.15
N TYR A 35 -6.20 25.05 -12.48
CA TYR A 35 -7.12 24.09 -11.87
C TYR A 35 -7.22 24.29 -10.36
N GLU A 36 -8.38 24.74 -9.87
CA GLU A 36 -8.60 24.92 -8.43
C GLU A 36 -8.78 23.56 -7.73
N VAL A 37 -7.72 23.08 -7.10
CA VAL A 37 -7.70 21.79 -6.39
C VAL A 37 -7.05 21.97 -5.02
N TYR A 38 -7.82 21.69 -3.96
CA TYR A 38 -7.33 21.71 -2.58
C TYR A 38 -6.50 20.44 -2.30
N PRO A 39 -5.36 20.55 -1.58
CA PRO A 39 -4.53 19.38 -1.24
C PRO A 39 -5.30 18.25 -0.57
N GLN A 40 -6.23 18.59 0.34
CA GLN A 40 -7.03 17.62 1.07
C GLN A 40 -7.99 16.83 0.16
N ALA A 41 -8.58 17.53 -0.83
CA ALA A 41 -9.44 16.89 -1.82
C ALA A 41 -8.63 15.96 -2.72
N LEU A 42 -7.43 16.39 -3.10
CA LEU A 42 -6.50 15.59 -3.89
C LEU A 42 -6.06 14.34 -3.14
N ASP A 43 -5.65 14.44 -1.88
CA ASP A 43 -5.25 13.29 -1.05
C ASP A 43 -6.41 12.31 -0.85
N ALA A 44 -7.62 12.83 -0.61
CA ALA A 44 -8.82 12.00 -0.50
C ALA A 44 -9.13 11.26 -1.81
N ALA A 45 -9.07 11.96 -2.95
CA ALA A 45 -9.27 11.36 -4.27
C ALA A 45 -8.19 10.32 -4.58
N TRP A 46 -6.93 10.62 -4.28
CA TRP A 46 -5.81 9.69 -4.43
C TRP A 46 -6.05 8.40 -3.65
N HIS A 47 -6.34 8.49 -2.35
CA HIS A 47 -6.63 7.32 -1.51
C HIS A 47 -7.84 6.53 -2.03
N TYR A 48 -8.91 7.22 -2.43
CA TYR A 48 -10.08 6.56 -2.98
C TYR A 48 -9.75 5.79 -4.26
N VAL A 49 -9.00 6.41 -5.17
CA VAL A 49 -8.62 5.74 -6.42
C VAL A 49 -7.68 4.56 -6.13
N SER A 50 -6.71 4.71 -5.23
CA SER A 50 -5.77 3.65 -4.86
C SER A 50 -6.43 2.46 -4.17
N PHE A 51 -7.31 2.70 -3.20
CA PHE A 51 -7.87 1.63 -2.37
C PHE A 51 -9.20 1.07 -2.89
N ILE A 52 -9.96 1.85 -3.67
CA ILE A 52 -11.30 1.45 -4.13
C ILE A 52 -11.36 1.24 -5.64
N ASP A 53 -10.83 2.17 -6.44
CA ASP A 53 -10.96 2.08 -7.90
C ASP A 53 -9.92 1.15 -8.51
N TYR A 54 -8.66 1.21 -8.09
CA TYR A 54 -7.58 0.38 -8.64
C TYR A 54 -7.85 -1.12 -8.46
N PRO A 55 -8.27 -1.64 -7.28
CA PRO A 55 -8.58 -3.07 -7.15
C PRO A 55 -9.75 -3.52 -8.01
N LYS A 56 -10.66 -2.62 -8.40
CA LYS A 56 -11.84 -2.94 -9.23
C LYS A 56 -11.53 -2.92 -10.72
N TYR A 57 -10.80 -1.91 -11.17
CA TYR A 57 -10.64 -1.64 -12.60
C TYR A 57 -9.23 -1.95 -13.10
N GLY A 58 -8.22 -1.81 -12.24
CA GLY A 58 -6.82 -1.72 -12.63
C GLY A 58 -6.53 -0.50 -13.51
N PHE A 59 -5.28 -0.04 -13.54
CA PHE A 59 -4.84 1.00 -14.47
C PHE A 59 -3.52 0.60 -15.12
N LYS A 60 -3.44 0.74 -16.44
CA LYS A 60 -2.28 0.32 -17.25
C LYS A 60 -1.22 1.42 -17.43
N SER A 61 -1.52 2.65 -17.01
CA SER A 61 -0.61 3.79 -17.11
C SER A 61 -0.91 4.82 -16.02
N TRP A 62 0.10 5.63 -15.68
CA TRP A 62 -0.09 6.80 -14.81
C TRP A 62 -1.16 7.74 -15.36
N GLU A 63 -1.19 7.99 -16.67
CA GLU A 63 -2.19 8.86 -17.27
C GLU A 63 -3.62 8.37 -17.03
N ALA A 64 -3.88 7.08 -17.20
CA ALA A 64 -5.21 6.51 -16.98
C ALA A 64 -5.64 6.65 -15.51
N TRP A 65 -4.70 6.46 -14.60
CA TRP A 65 -4.93 6.60 -13.16
C TRP A 65 -5.14 8.06 -12.73
N LEU A 66 -4.30 8.98 -13.19
CA LEU A 66 -4.43 10.42 -12.93
C LEU A 66 -5.76 10.96 -13.47
N ARG A 67 -6.22 10.48 -14.64
CA ARG A 67 -7.55 10.83 -15.16
C ARG A 67 -8.68 10.32 -14.27
N GLN A 68 -8.52 9.16 -13.63
CA GLN A 68 -9.50 8.68 -12.66
C GLN A 68 -9.52 9.56 -11.40
N ILE A 69 -8.36 10.05 -10.95
CA ILE A 69 -8.29 11.04 -9.86
C ILE A 69 -9.00 12.33 -10.27
N CYS A 70 -8.75 12.87 -11.46
CA CYS A 70 -9.46 14.05 -11.99
C CYS A 70 -10.97 13.84 -12.02
N LYS A 71 -11.43 12.64 -12.41
CA LYS A 71 -12.86 12.28 -12.39
C LYS A 71 -13.44 12.31 -10.97
N ARG A 72 -12.70 11.82 -9.96
CA ARG A 72 -13.12 11.88 -8.54
C ARG A 72 -13.15 13.30 -8.00
N LEU A 73 -12.25 14.16 -8.48
CA LEU A 73 -12.20 15.58 -8.15
C LEU A 73 -13.25 16.42 -8.90
N GLY A 74 -13.91 15.87 -9.92
CA GLY A 74 -14.87 16.60 -10.75
C GLY A 74 -14.24 17.63 -11.67
N ILE A 75 -12.94 17.49 -11.98
CA ILE A 75 -12.19 18.42 -12.85
C ILE A 75 -11.88 17.78 -14.20
N LYS A 76 -11.81 18.61 -15.25
CA LYS A 76 -11.37 18.20 -16.59
C LYS A 76 -10.01 18.83 -16.88
N VAL A 77 -8.95 18.04 -16.76
CA VAL A 77 -7.57 18.45 -17.00
C VAL A 77 -7.15 18.11 -18.43
N ASP A 78 -6.39 19.00 -19.08
CA ASP A 78 -5.90 18.82 -20.44
C ASP A 78 -4.75 17.79 -20.52
N ASP A 79 -4.50 17.25 -21.71
CA ASP A 79 -3.53 16.16 -21.92
C ASP A 79 -2.09 16.56 -21.63
N LYS A 80 -1.71 17.83 -21.89
CA LYS A 80 -0.37 18.32 -21.59
C LYS A 80 -0.17 18.36 -20.07
N THR A 81 -1.16 18.85 -19.32
CA THR A 81 -1.09 18.89 -17.86
C THR A 81 -1.08 17.47 -17.26
N ILE A 82 -1.86 16.52 -17.79
CA ILE A 82 -1.80 15.10 -17.36
C ILE A 82 -0.41 14.51 -17.61
N ASN A 83 0.17 14.75 -18.79
CA ASN A 83 1.51 14.25 -19.12
C ASN A 83 2.57 14.86 -18.19
N ASP A 84 2.57 16.17 -18.02
CA ASP A 84 3.47 16.88 -17.10
C ASP A 84 3.32 16.35 -15.66
N TRP A 85 2.09 16.11 -15.20
CA TRP A 85 1.81 15.53 -13.88
C TRP A 85 2.38 14.11 -13.77
N SER A 86 2.18 13.27 -14.80
CA SER A 86 2.71 11.89 -14.81
C SER A 86 4.24 11.86 -14.67
N CYS A 87 4.93 12.87 -15.22
CA CYS A 87 6.38 13.00 -15.11
C CYS A 87 6.85 13.29 -13.68
N LEU A 88 6.00 13.80 -12.79
CA LEU A 88 6.35 13.99 -11.38
C LEU A 88 6.63 12.66 -10.67
N TYR A 89 6.08 11.56 -11.17
CA TYR A 89 6.28 10.21 -10.64
C TYR A 89 7.25 9.36 -11.49
N ARG A 90 7.91 10.00 -12.46
CA ARG A 90 8.82 9.30 -13.38
C ARG A 90 10.17 9.09 -12.71
N ASP A 91 10.26 8.02 -11.93
CA ASP A 91 11.46 7.20 -11.69
C ASP A 91 11.13 5.91 -10.92
N GLU A 92 9.92 5.38 -11.10
CA GLU A 92 9.48 4.16 -10.43
C GLU A 92 9.65 2.93 -11.35
N ASN A 93 10.88 2.43 -11.47
CA ASN A 93 11.20 1.19 -12.18
C ASN A 93 11.01 -0.06 -11.29
N TRP A 94 9.86 -0.18 -10.62
CA TRP A 94 9.54 -1.40 -9.88
C TRP A 94 9.19 -2.51 -10.86
N LYS A 95 10.05 -3.54 -10.93
CA LYS A 95 9.76 -4.78 -11.65
C LYS A 95 9.44 -5.86 -10.63
N LEU A 96 8.32 -6.53 -10.83
CA LEU A 96 8.01 -7.74 -10.09
C LEU A 96 8.97 -8.86 -10.52
N TYR A 97 9.34 -9.72 -9.57
CA TYR A 97 10.02 -10.96 -9.89
C TYR A 97 9.11 -11.88 -10.71
N PRO A 98 9.64 -12.74 -11.59
CA PRO A 98 8.83 -13.59 -12.47
C PRO A 98 7.85 -14.52 -11.75
N ASP A 99 8.13 -14.85 -10.49
CA ASP A 99 7.35 -15.72 -9.60
C ASP A 99 6.43 -14.94 -8.65
N ALA A 100 6.36 -13.60 -8.77
CA ALA A 100 5.45 -12.79 -7.98
C ALA A 100 3.98 -13.03 -8.37
N PHE A 101 3.13 -13.18 -7.37
CA PHE A 101 1.68 -13.28 -7.55
C PHE A 101 1.04 -11.89 -7.45
N THR A 102 0.08 -11.59 -8.34
CA THR A 102 -0.76 -10.39 -8.24
C THR A 102 -2.19 -10.79 -7.92
N PHE A 103 -2.74 -10.16 -6.88
CA PHE A 103 -4.12 -10.36 -6.48
C PHE A 103 -4.81 -8.99 -6.54
N GLN A 104 -5.95 -8.90 -7.21
CA GLN A 104 -6.75 -7.67 -7.30
C GLN A 104 -7.56 -7.47 -6.02
N CYS A 105 -6.87 -7.40 -4.88
CA CYS A 105 -7.44 -7.25 -3.56
C CYS A 105 -6.54 -6.34 -2.74
N GLU A 106 -7.14 -5.34 -2.13
CA GLU A 106 -6.43 -4.43 -1.24
C GLU A 106 -6.13 -5.14 0.09
N LYS A 107 -5.00 -4.80 0.72
CA LYS A 107 -4.41 -5.58 1.80
C LYS A 107 -5.19 -5.50 3.12
N SER A 108 -5.96 -4.44 3.34
CA SER A 108 -6.91 -4.32 4.46
C SER A 108 -8.05 -5.33 4.35
N ASN A 109 -8.25 -5.94 3.18
CA ASN A 109 -9.16 -7.08 3.03
C ASN A 109 -8.42 -8.39 3.40
N PRO A 110 -8.85 -9.12 4.44
CA PRO A 110 -8.21 -10.38 4.84
C PRO A 110 -8.17 -11.46 3.76
N LYS A 111 -8.96 -11.31 2.69
CA LYS A 111 -8.90 -12.17 1.51
C LYS A 111 -7.50 -12.21 0.89
N ILE A 112 -6.73 -11.10 0.89
CA ILE A 112 -5.38 -11.09 0.32
C ILE A 112 -4.51 -12.19 0.92
N TYR A 113 -4.48 -12.27 2.26
CA TYR A 113 -3.63 -13.20 2.99
C TYR A 113 -4.07 -14.64 2.77
N ARG A 114 -5.39 -14.89 2.72
CA ARG A 114 -5.92 -16.22 2.42
C ARG A 114 -5.55 -16.70 1.02
N GLU A 115 -5.67 -15.83 0.02
CA GLU A 115 -5.29 -16.17 -1.35
C GLU A 115 -3.77 -16.35 -1.48
N THR A 116 -2.96 -15.53 -0.79
CA THR A 116 -1.49 -15.70 -0.77
C THR A 116 -1.07 -17.02 -0.12
N LEU A 117 -1.60 -17.36 1.06
CA LEU A 117 -1.31 -18.63 1.73
C LEU A 117 -1.70 -19.83 0.87
N LYS A 118 -2.85 -19.74 0.18
CA LYS A 118 -3.32 -20.78 -0.75
C LYS A 118 -2.40 -20.91 -1.97
N ALA A 119 -1.97 -19.81 -2.58
CA ALA A 119 -1.06 -19.81 -3.72
C ALA A 119 0.32 -20.39 -3.35
N LEU A 120 0.81 -20.08 -2.15
CA LEU A 120 2.05 -20.61 -1.60
C LEU A 120 1.91 -22.05 -1.04
N ASN A 121 0.69 -22.58 -0.97
CA ASN A 121 0.38 -23.88 -0.39
C ASN A 121 0.94 -24.07 1.05
N VAL A 122 0.75 -23.06 1.89
CA VAL A 122 1.18 -23.06 3.31
C VAL A 122 0.01 -22.77 4.24
N LYS A 123 0.08 -23.29 5.46
CA LYS A 123 -0.88 -22.95 6.52
C LYS A 123 -0.53 -21.61 7.18
N PRO A 124 -1.49 -20.89 7.80
CA PRO A 124 -1.20 -19.65 8.50
C PRO A 124 -0.06 -19.78 9.51
N GLU A 125 -0.03 -20.87 10.29
CA GLU A 125 0.97 -21.12 11.32
C GLU A 125 2.37 -21.48 10.75
N GLN A 126 2.50 -21.53 9.43
CA GLN A 126 3.77 -21.74 8.72
C GLN A 126 4.27 -20.46 8.05
N ALA A 127 3.54 -19.35 8.19
CA ALA A 127 3.83 -18.10 7.53
C ALA A 127 4.06 -16.97 8.54
N VAL A 128 4.95 -16.05 8.17
CA VAL A 128 5.22 -14.81 8.91
C VAL A 128 4.90 -13.62 8.01
N MET A 129 4.15 -12.65 8.51
CA MET A 129 3.99 -11.33 7.88
C MET A 129 4.94 -10.32 8.54
N VAL A 130 5.66 -9.55 7.73
CA VAL A 130 6.55 -8.48 8.17
C VAL A 130 6.09 -7.18 7.54
N GLY A 131 5.84 -6.16 8.35
CA GLY A 131 5.42 -4.86 7.86
C GLY A 131 5.51 -3.73 8.89
N ASP A 132 5.29 -2.49 8.45
CA ASP A 132 5.37 -1.27 9.26
C ASP A 132 4.00 -0.66 9.61
N GLU A 133 2.89 -1.21 9.11
CA GLU A 133 1.54 -0.76 9.42
C GLU A 133 0.80 -1.73 10.35
N GLU A 134 0.43 -1.29 11.55
CA GLU A 134 -0.12 -2.16 12.58
C GLU A 134 -1.43 -2.85 12.17
N ASP A 135 -2.38 -2.09 11.63
CA ASP A 135 -3.72 -2.62 11.36
C ASP A 135 -3.69 -3.70 10.28
N VAL A 136 -2.92 -3.45 9.22
CA VAL A 136 -2.88 -4.30 8.03
C VAL A 136 -1.84 -5.41 8.14
N ASP A 137 -0.64 -5.12 8.64
CA ASP A 137 0.48 -6.08 8.65
C ASP A 137 0.51 -6.97 9.89
N ILE A 138 -0.12 -6.51 10.97
CA ILE A 138 -0.03 -7.17 12.28
C ILE A 138 -1.40 -7.71 12.70
N LEU A 139 -2.42 -6.86 12.80
CA LEU A 139 -3.70 -7.28 13.37
C LEU A 139 -4.43 -8.29 12.48
N ILE A 140 -4.48 -8.06 11.17
CA ILE A 140 -5.16 -8.97 10.23
C ILE A 140 -4.46 -10.35 10.16
N PRO A 141 -3.14 -10.46 9.89
CA PRO A 141 -2.47 -11.76 9.78
C PRO A 141 -2.48 -12.54 11.08
N LYS A 142 -2.29 -11.85 12.22
CA LYS A 142 -2.36 -12.47 13.54
C LYS A 142 -3.74 -13.09 13.83
N ARG A 143 -4.83 -12.43 13.43
CA ARG A 143 -6.20 -12.98 13.52
C ARG A 143 -6.41 -14.20 12.62
N LEU A 144 -5.63 -14.35 11.55
CA LEU A 144 -5.67 -15.51 10.65
C LEU A 144 -4.80 -16.68 11.13
N GLY A 145 -4.05 -16.52 12.22
CA GLY A 145 -3.14 -17.55 12.75
C GLY A 145 -1.71 -17.45 12.23
N MET A 146 -1.36 -16.37 11.53
CA MET A 146 0.01 -16.11 11.09
C MET A 146 0.87 -15.52 12.21
N TYR A 147 2.18 -15.76 12.13
CA TYR A 147 3.14 -14.99 12.90
C TYR A 147 3.31 -13.60 12.29
N THR A 148 3.67 -12.61 13.12
CA THR A 148 3.79 -11.22 12.69
C THR A 148 5.00 -10.54 13.29
N ILE A 149 5.72 -9.76 12.48
CA ILE A 149 6.82 -8.89 12.91
C ILE A 149 6.47 -7.46 12.52
N PHE A 150 6.39 -6.59 13.53
CA PHE A 150 6.16 -5.16 13.33
C PHE A 150 7.49 -4.40 13.24
N LEU A 151 7.69 -3.65 12.17
CA LEU A 151 8.87 -2.82 11.95
C LEU A 151 8.64 -1.41 12.51
N ASP A 152 8.95 -1.23 13.80
CA ASP A 152 8.90 0.09 14.42
C ASP A 152 10.17 0.92 14.12
N ARG A 153 10.25 1.43 12.90
CA ARG A 153 11.39 2.25 12.45
C ARG A 153 11.55 3.55 13.24
N ASN A 154 10.46 4.08 13.77
CA ASN A 154 10.42 5.35 14.48
C ASN A 154 10.51 5.20 16.01
N ARG A 155 10.66 3.97 16.51
CA ARG A 155 10.69 3.64 17.95
C ARG A 155 9.50 4.24 18.71
N LYS A 156 8.32 4.26 18.07
CA LYS A 156 7.09 4.78 18.67
C LYS A 156 6.55 3.86 19.78
N ARG A 157 6.97 2.60 19.81
CA ARG A 157 6.62 1.64 20.84
C ARG A 157 7.73 1.53 21.87
N GLU A 158 7.35 1.75 23.11
CA GLU A 158 8.13 1.31 24.28
C GLU A 158 8.38 -0.21 24.17
N PRO A 159 9.63 -0.69 24.35
CA PRO A 159 9.98 -2.12 24.30
C PRO A 159 9.18 -3.02 25.27
N SER A 160 8.47 -2.42 26.23
CA SER A 160 7.78 -3.08 27.34
C SER A 160 6.53 -3.89 26.94
N LEU A 161 6.04 -3.76 25.70
CA LEU A 161 4.90 -4.56 25.19
C LEU A 161 5.32 -5.92 24.59
N LEU A 162 6.62 -6.23 24.54
CA LEU A 162 7.13 -7.59 24.24
C LEU A 162 7.05 -8.53 25.45
N LYS A 163 6.12 -8.31 26.39
CA LYS A 163 5.67 -9.39 27.27
C LYS A 163 4.94 -10.41 26.42
N VAL A 164 5.71 -11.34 25.88
CA VAL A 164 5.26 -12.64 25.41
C VAL A 164 4.27 -13.14 26.46
N GLN A 165 2.98 -13.16 26.11
CA GLN A 165 2.01 -13.98 26.82
C GLN A 165 2.44 -15.42 26.55
N THR A 166 3.35 -15.93 27.38
CA THR A 166 3.50 -17.36 27.57
C THR A 166 2.20 -17.81 28.21
N ALA A 167 1.25 -18.22 27.37
CA ALA A 167 0.13 -19.02 27.80
C ALA A 167 0.72 -20.28 28.44
N ARG A 168 0.75 -20.28 29.78
CA ARG A 168 0.98 -21.48 30.57
C ARG A 168 -0.22 -22.38 30.31
N TYR A 169 -0.02 -23.43 29.52
CA TYR A 169 -0.89 -24.59 29.60
C TYR A 169 -0.47 -25.37 30.84
N SER A 170 -1.28 -25.23 31.90
CA SER A 170 -1.38 -26.19 33.01
C SER A 170 -2.50 -27.18 32.71
#